data_AF-A0A1H1GJ80-F1
#
_entry.id   AF-A0A1H1GJ80-F1
#
_cell.length_a   1.000
_cell.length_b   1.000
_cell.length_c   1.000
_cell.angle_alpha   90.00
_cell.angle_beta   90.00
_cell.angle_gamma   90.00
#
_symmetry.space_group_name_H-M   'P 1'
#
loop_
_entity.id
_entity.type
_entity.pdbx_description
1 polymer ?
#
loop_
_entity_poly.entity_id
_entity_poly.type
_entity_poly.pdbx_seq_one_letter_code
_entity_poly.pdbx_strand_id
1 'polypeptide(L)'
;MNIRTCLTLLSLSSSFGIASTHATEVPVGEASIVVDCAKPALPSQREVGETTGQYNFSQVYATRARLMSEARRACQREGVTRVRLVMEPSVRESTRTVAQTNASR
;
A
#
# COMPACT_ATOMS: atom_id res chain seq x y z
N MET A 1 45.09 -3.84 57.22
CA MET A 1 44.09 -2.77 57.31
C MET A 1 43.00 -3.08 56.31
N ASN A 2 41.79 -3.38 56.79
CA ASN A 2 40.63 -3.78 55.99
C ASN A 2 39.92 -2.54 55.42
N ILE A 3 39.50 -2.56 54.15
CA ILE A 3 38.36 -1.75 53.68
C ILE A 3 37.44 -2.65 52.86
N ARG A 4 36.26 -2.89 53.45
CA ARG A 4 35.04 -3.47 52.89
C ARG A 4 34.26 -2.41 52.11
N THR A 5 33.23 -2.86 51.36
CA THR A 5 32.01 -2.13 50.91
C THR A 5 32.19 -1.09 49.79
N CYS A 6 31.26 -0.85 48.85
CA CYS A 6 29.87 -1.26 48.60
C CYS A 6 29.61 -1.01 47.08
N LEU A 7 29.10 -1.98 46.32
CA LEU A 7 27.70 -2.05 45.87
C LEU A 7 27.23 -0.90 44.93
N THR A 8 27.19 -1.23 43.64
CA THR A 8 26.23 -0.87 42.57
C THR A 8 25.36 0.39 42.68
N LEU A 9 25.23 1.12 41.56
CA LEU A 9 23.92 1.51 40.99
C LEU A 9 24.07 1.83 39.49
N LEU A 10 23.53 0.94 38.65
CA LEU A 10 23.30 1.16 37.22
C LEU A 10 22.29 2.31 37.04
N SER A 11 22.62 3.32 36.25
CA SER A 11 21.62 4.28 35.74
C SER A 11 20.87 3.65 34.56
N LEU A 12 19.64 3.20 34.79
CA LEU A 12 18.71 2.83 33.71
C LEU A 12 18.15 4.11 33.07
N SER A 13 18.57 4.42 31.84
CA SER A 13 17.97 5.46 31.01
C SER A 13 16.85 4.82 30.17
N SER A 14 15.60 4.92 30.64
CA SER A 14 14.43 4.44 29.90
C SER A 14 13.99 5.48 28.87
N SER A 15 14.34 5.27 27.61
CA SER A 15 13.80 6.03 26.48
C SER A 15 12.36 5.57 26.19
N PHE A 16 11.38 6.44 26.44
CA PHE A 16 10.00 6.21 26.01
C PHE A 16 9.87 6.53 24.53
N GLY A 17 9.90 5.50 23.68
CA GLY A 17 9.50 5.60 22.27
C GLY A 17 7.98 5.59 22.16
N ILE A 18 7.37 6.71 21.77
CA ILE A 18 5.94 6.77 21.45
C ILE A 18 5.75 6.17 20.06
N ALA A 19 5.30 4.91 20.00
CA ALA A 19 4.83 4.31 18.76
C ALA A 19 3.45 4.89 18.41
N SER A 20 3.42 5.88 17.52
CA SER A 20 2.16 6.40 16.97
C SER A 20 1.60 5.41 15.96
N THR A 21 0.64 4.59 16.38
CA THR A 21 -0.14 3.75 15.47
C THR A 21 -1.22 4.59 14.81
N HIS A 22 -0.86 5.35 13.78
CA HIS A 22 -1.84 5.94 12.87
C HIS A 22 -2.43 4.80 12.03
N ALA A 23 -3.43 4.12 12.59
CA ALA A 23 -4.28 3.22 11.83
C ALA A 23 -5.22 4.09 10.98
N THR A 24 -4.85 4.30 9.72
CA THR A 24 -5.78 4.88 8.75
C THR A 24 -6.96 3.93 8.60
N GLU A 25 -8.13 4.36 9.06
CA GLU A 25 -9.39 3.65 8.91
C GLU A 25 -9.77 3.70 7.42
N VAL A 26 -9.85 2.53 6.77
CA VAL A 26 -10.16 2.42 5.33
C VAL A 26 -11.65 2.11 5.17
N PRO A 27 -12.41 2.87 4.36
CA PRO A 27 -13.82 2.63 4.15
C PRO A 27 -14.10 1.23 3.57
N VAL A 28 -15.10 0.57 4.14
CA VAL A 28 -15.52 -0.79 3.75
C VAL A 28 -16.34 -0.70 2.47
N GLY A 29 -15.75 -1.08 1.33
CA GLY A 29 -16.46 -1.13 0.04
C GLY A 29 -15.59 -0.96 -1.20
N GLU A 30 -14.32 -0.55 -1.05
CA GLU A 30 -13.43 -0.34 -2.18
C GLU A 30 -12.73 -1.64 -2.61
N ALA A 31 -12.69 -1.87 -3.93
CA ALA A 31 -11.95 -2.98 -4.53
C ALA A 31 -10.49 -2.88 -4.08
N SER A 32 -10.02 -3.89 -3.34
CA SER A 32 -8.73 -3.82 -2.66
C SER A 32 -7.95 -5.12 -2.74
N ILE A 33 -6.64 -4.98 -2.85
CA ILE A 33 -5.67 -6.08 -2.87
C ILE A 33 -4.89 -6.03 -1.57
N VAL A 34 -4.86 -7.14 -0.83
CA VAL A 34 -4.13 -7.24 0.44
C VAL A 34 -2.84 -8.02 0.24
N VAL A 35 -1.72 -7.41 0.61
CA VAL A 35 -0.38 -8.01 0.54
C VAL A 35 0.10 -8.30 1.96
N ASP A 36 0.46 -9.55 2.22
CA ASP A 36 1.17 -9.96 3.43
C ASP A 36 2.67 -9.64 3.27
N CYS A 37 3.22 -8.80 4.14
CA CYS A 37 4.62 -8.39 4.06
C CYS A 37 5.60 -9.51 4.43
N ALA A 38 5.18 -10.52 5.19
CA ALA A 38 6.00 -11.68 5.51
C ALA A 38 6.11 -12.65 4.31
N LYS A 39 5.10 -12.66 3.44
CA LYS A 39 5.05 -13.49 2.23
C LYS A 39 4.41 -12.69 1.09
N PRO A 40 5.16 -11.73 0.50
CA PRO A 40 4.62 -10.85 -0.52
C PRO A 40 4.35 -11.66 -1.80
N ALA A 41 3.14 -12.17 -1.93
CA ALA A 41 2.63 -12.79 -3.13
C ALA A 41 2.06 -11.70 -4.04
N LEU A 42 2.41 -11.78 -5.32
CA LEU A 42 1.86 -10.85 -6.30
C LEU A 42 0.44 -11.30 -6.67
N PRO A 43 -0.55 -10.40 -6.77
CA PRO A 43 -1.88 -10.73 -7.26
C PRO A 43 -1.79 -11.27 -8.68
N SER A 44 -2.73 -12.11 -9.07
CA SER A 44 -2.75 -12.64 -10.44
C SER A 44 -3.08 -11.53 -11.44
N GLN A 45 -2.70 -11.69 -12.71
CA GLN A 45 -3.09 -10.71 -13.74
C GLN A 45 -4.62 -10.62 -13.89
N ARG A 46 -5.32 -11.76 -13.76
CA ARG A 46 -6.78 -11.81 -13.79
C ARG A 46 -7.38 -10.97 -12.66
N GLU A 47 -6.90 -11.19 -11.44
CA GLU A 47 -7.34 -10.45 -10.25
C GLU A 47 -7.09 -8.95 -10.39
N VAL A 48 -5.92 -8.55 -10.91
CA VAL A 48 -5.64 -7.13 -11.20
C VAL A 48 -6.59 -6.59 -12.26
N GLY A 49 -6.85 -7.34 -13.34
CA GLY A 49 -7.77 -6.93 -14.39
C GLY A 49 -9.20 -6.73 -13.89
N GLU A 50 -9.71 -7.70 -13.11
CA GLU A 50 -11.05 -7.65 -12.50
C GLU A 50 -11.18 -6.50 -11.50
N THR A 51 -10.18 -6.33 -10.61
CA THR A 51 -10.19 -5.27 -9.58
C THR A 51 -10.10 -3.88 -10.19
N THR A 52 -9.42 -3.73 -11.33
CA THR A 52 -9.16 -2.42 -11.97
C THR A 52 -10.01 -2.13 -13.19
N GLY A 53 -10.88 -3.06 -13.61
CA GLY A 53 -11.64 -2.95 -14.86
C GLY A 53 -10.78 -2.94 -16.12
N GLN A 54 -9.54 -3.45 -16.05
CA GLN A 54 -8.61 -3.48 -17.17
C GLN A 54 -8.66 -4.84 -17.87
N TYR A 55 -8.95 -4.82 -19.17
CA TYR A 55 -9.01 -6.03 -20.00
C TYR A 55 -7.88 -6.12 -21.04
N ASN A 56 -7.03 -5.09 -21.11
CA ASN A 56 -5.82 -5.11 -21.93
C ASN A 56 -4.66 -5.72 -21.14
N PHE A 57 -4.07 -6.79 -21.66
CA PHE A 57 -3.00 -7.53 -20.99
C PHE A 57 -1.78 -6.66 -20.63
N SER A 58 -1.35 -5.78 -21.54
CA SER A 58 -0.20 -4.89 -21.30
C SER A 58 -0.49 -3.87 -20.20
N GLN A 59 -1.71 -3.31 -20.17
CA GLN A 59 -2.14 -2.40 -19.10
C GLN A 59 -2.21 -3.10 -17.75
N VAL A 60 -2.81 -4.30 -17.70
CA VAL A 60 -2.87 -5.14 -16.50
C VAL A 60 -1.48 -5.45 -15.98
N TYR A 61 -0.54 -5.81 -16.87
CA TYR A 61 0.85 -6.08 -16.50
C TYR A 61 1.53 -4.85 -15.90
N ALA A 62 1.39 -3.68 -16.54
CA ALA A 62 1.99 -2.44 -16.05
C ALA A 62 1.41 -2.03 -14.68
N THR A 63 0.09 -2.12 -14.53
CA THR A 63 -0.61 -1.87 -13.26
C THR A 63 -0.11 -2.81 -12.17
N ARG A 64 -0.02 -4.11 -12.45
CA ARG A 64 0.50 -5.10 -11.51
C ARG A 64 1.94 -4.79 -11.08
N ALA A 65 2.82 -4.43 -12.01
CA ALA A 65 4.20 -4.08 -11.68
C ALA A 65 4.27 -2.86 -10.74
N ARG A 66 3.43 -1.85 -10.98
CA ARG A 66 3.31 -0.67 -10.12
C ARG A 66 2.83 -1.03 -8.71
N LEU A 67 1.73 -1.78 -8.59
CA LEU A 67 1.17 -2.20 -7.30
C LEU A 67 2.21 -2.94 -6.43
N MET A 68 3.04 -3.77 -7.05
CA MET A 68 4.07 -4.52 -6.35
C MET A 68 5.23 -3.65 -5.88
N SER A 69 5.62 -2.64 -6.66
CA SER A 69 6.60 -1.64 -6.23
C SER A 69 6.10 -0.85 -5.03
N GLU A 70 4.83 -0.41 -5.06
CA GLU A 70 4.19 0.34 -3.97
C GLU A 70 4.07 -0.51 -2.70
N ALA A 71 3.56 -1.75 -2.82
CA ALA A 71 3.46 -2.69 -1.70
C ALA A 71 4.84 -2.98 -1.09
N ARG A 72 5.87 -3.22 -1.92
CA ARG A 72 7.23 -3.46 -1.43
C ARG A 72 7.77 -2.28 -0.62
N ARG A 73 7.58 -1.05 -1.10
CA ARG A 73 8.00 0.16 -0.37
C ARG A 73 7.23 0.31 0.95
N ALA A 74 5.94 0.02 0.96
CA ALA A 74 5.12 0.09 2.16
C ALA A 74 5.51 -0.98 3.20
N CYS A 75 5.79 -2.20 2.76
CA CYS A 75 6.25 -3.30 3.63
C CYS A 75 7.63 -3.08 4.25
N GLN A 76 8.45 -2.17 3.72
CA GLN A 76 9.75 -1.82 4.29
C GLN A 76 9.65 -0.86 5.48
N ARG A 77 8.46 -0.31 5.77
CA ARG A 77 8.24 0.56 6.92
C ARG A 77 8.17 -0.27 8.21
N GLU A 78 8.74 0.27 9.29
CA GLU A 78 8.74 -0.40 10.59
C GLU A 78 7.32 -0.69 11.08
N GLY A 79 7.12 -1.89 11.63
CA GLY A 79 5.83 -2.33 12.19
C GLY A 79 4.76 -2.70 11.16
N VAL A 80 5.01 -2.58 9.86
CA VAL A 80 4.04 -2.95 8.81
C VAL A 80 4.07 -4.46 8.55
N THR A 81 2.95 -5.13 8.79
CA THR A 81 2.79 -6.57 8.53
C THR A 81 1.87 -6.88 7.35
N ARG A 82 0.97 -5.96 7.02
CA ARG A 82 0.05 -6.06 5.87
C ARG A 82 -0.10 -4.70 5.21
N VAL A 83 -0.26 -4.71 3.89
CA VAL A 83 -0.55 -3.54 3.07
C VAL A 83 -1.85 -3.80 2.32
N ARG A 84 -2.83 -2.91 2.46
CA ARG A 84 -4.04 -2.91 1.64
C ARG A 84 -3.88 -1.85 0.57
N LEU A 85 -3.82 -2.27 -0.69
CA LEU A 85 -3.87 -1.38 -1.84
C LEU A 85 -5.34 -1.16 -2.18
N VAL A 86 -5.73 0.10 -2.26
CA VAL A 86 -7.10 0.51 -2.51
C VAL A 86 -7.14 1.22 -3.85
N MET A 87 -8.03 0.79 -4.73
CA MET A 87 -8.21 1.40 -6.05
C MET A 87 -9.23 2.54 -5.93
N GLU A 88 -8.80 3.78 -6.17
CA GLU A 88 -9.76 4.86 -6.41
C GLU A 88 -10.50 4.58 -7.73
N PRO A 89 -11.84 4.70 -7.75
CA PRO A 89 -12.60 4.60 -8.99
C PRO A 89 -12.13 5.71 -9.93
N SER A 90 -11.57 5.32 -11.08
CA SER A 90 -11.17 6.31 -12.08
C SER A 90 -12.42 7.01 -12.60
N VAL A 91 -12.58 8.30 -12.31
CA VAL A 91 -13.57 9.17 -12.95
C VAL A 91 -13.18 9.29 -14.43
N ARG A 92 -13.50 8.28 -15.23
CA ARG A 92 -13.37 8.29 -16.69
C ARG A 92 -14.74 8.46 -17.30
N GLU A 93 -15.40 9.55 -16.94
CA GLU A 93 -16.43 10.16 -17.78
C GLU A 93 -15.79 11.36 -18.48
N SER A 94 -14.84 11.09 -19.38
CA SER A 94 -14.46 12.09 -20.36
C SER A 94 -15.51 12.03 -21.45
N THR A 95 -16.60 12.76 -21.26
CA THR A 95 -17.58 13.07 -22.29
C THR A 95 -16.83 13.73 -23.44
N ARG A 96 -16.36 12.93 -24.39
CA ARG A 96 -15.71 13.43 -25.60
C ARG A 96 -16.84 13.77 -26.57
N THR A 97 -17.29 15.03 -26.53
CA THR A 97 -18.18 15.58 -27.57
C THR A 97 -17.43 15.52 -28.89
N VAL A 98 -17.79 14.56 -29.74
CA VAL A 98 -17.27 14.49 -31.11
C VAL A 98 -18.18 15.37 -31.96
N ALA A 99 -17.64 16.43 -32.54
CA ALA A 99 -18.37 17.19 -33.56
C ALA A 99 -18.47 16.34 -34.83
N GLN A 100 -19.64 15.79 -35.13
CA GLN A 100 -19.96 15.27 -36.46
C GLN A 100 -20.25 16.46 -37.36
N THR A 101 -19.37 16.71 -38.34
CA THR A 101 -19.72 17.55 -39.48
C THR A 101 -20.30 16.65 -40.56
N ASN A 102 -21.61 16.77 -40.80
CA ASN A 102 -22.22 16.20 -41.99
C ASN A 102 -21.76 17.07 -43.18
N ALA A 103 -20.74 16.64 -43.91
CA ALA A 103 -20.49 17.17 -45.24
C ALA A 103 -21.68 16.78 -46.13
N SER A 104 -22.52 17.75 -46.46
CA SER A 104 -23.56 17.64 -47.48
C SER A 104 -23.15 18.45 -48.71
N ARG A 105 -23.21 17.76 -49.85
CA ARG A 105 -23.03 18.17 -51.25
C ARG A 105 -21.60 18.22 -51.78
#